data_AF-A0A0M3D4Y2-F1
#
_entry.id   AF-A0A0M3D4Y2-F1
#
_cell.length_a   1.000
_cell.length_b   1.000
_cell.length_c   1.000
_cell.angle_alpha   90.00
_cell.angle_beta   90.00
_cell.angle_gamma   90.00
#
_symmetry.space_group_name_H-M   'P 1'
#
loop_
_entity.id
_entity.type
_entity.pdbx_description
1 polymer ?
#
loop_
_entity_poly.entity_id
_entity_poly.type
_entity_poly.pdbx_seq_one_letter_code
_entity_poly.pdbx_strand_id
1 'polypeptide(L)' 'MMVWIVYLEETPGFIGVFDVESDAYEFQEKYAADSGLSVLLTPVSVPYRVAGTDGPLYSQ' A
#
# COMPACT_ATOMS: atom_id res chain seq x y z
N MET A 1 7.48 2.96 9.69
CA MET A 1 6.18 2.30 9.49
C MET A 1 6.18 1.70 8.09
N MET A 2 5.56 0.52 7.90
CA MET A 2 5.48 -0.16 6.61
C MET A 2 4.04 -0.03 6.08
N VAL A 3 3.87 0.20 4.78
CA VAL A 3 2.58 0.08 4.10
C VAL A 3 2.68 -0.96 3.00
N TRP A 4 1.56 -1.57 2.68
CA TRP A 4 1.44 -2.60 1.67
C TRP A 4 0.68 -2.05 0.47
N ILE A 5 1.36 -1.94 -0.67
CA ILE A 5 0.78 -1.40 -1.89
C ILE A 5 0.41 -2.56 -2.80
N VAL A 6 -0.85 -2.58 -3.24
CA VAL A 6 -1.39 -3.52 -4.21
C VAL A 6 -1.51 -2.82 -5.55
N TYR A 7 -0.99 -3.43 -6.62
CA TYR A 7 -1.03 -2.89 -7.98
C TYR A 7 -1.18 -4.01 -9.01
N LEU A 8 -1.59 -3.63 -10.23
CA LEU A 8 -1.68 -4.54 -11.36
C LEU A 8 -0.29 -4.73 -11.96
N GLU A 9 0.05 -5.97 -12.31
CA GLU A 9 1.37 -6.28 -12.88
C GLU A 9 1.59 -5.58 -14.24
N GLU A 10 0.55 -5.53 -15.07
CA GLU A 10 0.64 -5.05 -16.45
C GLU A 10 0.14 -3.61 -16.65
N THR A 11 -0.48 -3.01 -15.62
CA THR A 11 -1.12 -1.69 -15.74
C THR A 11 -0.53 -0.73 -14.70
N PRO A 12 -0.10 0.48 -15.13
CA PRO A 12 0.43 1.47 -14.19
C PRO A 12 -0.67 1.97 -13.26
N GLY A 13 -0.41 1.90 -11.95
CA GLY A 13 -1.29 2.44 -10.90
C GLY A 13 -1.42 1.50 -9.71
N PHE A 14 -1.66 2.06 -8.52
CA PHE A 14 -2.01 1.28 -7.33
C PHE A 14 -3.53 1.15 -7.23
N ILE A 15 -3.98 -0.03 -6.81
CA ILE A 15 -5.40 -0.35 -6.59
C ILE A 15 -5.74 -0.44 -5.10
N GLY A 16 -4.72 -0.48 -4.23
CA GLY A 16 -4.91 -0.42 -2.78
C GLY A 16 -3.63 -0.08 -2.03
N VAL A 17 -3.78 0.57 -0.87
CA VAL A 17 -2.71 0.87 0.07
C VAL A 17 -3.21 0.54 1.47
N PHE A 18 -2.48 -0.32 2.18
CA PHE A 18 -2.90 -0.88 3.45
C PHE A 18 -1.83 -0.68 4.52
N ASP A 19 -2.25 -0.33 5.74
CA ASP A 19 -1.37 -0.27 6.91
C ASP A 19 -1.23 -1.63 7.60
N VAL A 20 -2.12 -2.58 7.30
CA VAL A 20 -2.18 -3.94 7.86
C VAL A 20 -1.88 -4.97 6.77
N GLU A 21 -0.95 -5.88 7.04
CA GLU A 21 -0.48 -6.90 6.08
C GLU A 21 -1.59 -7.88 5.68
N SER A 22 -2.33 -8.43 6.64
CA SER A 22 -3.40 -9.40 6.38
C SER A 22 -4.47 -8.84 5.44
N ASP A 23 -4.87 -7.59 5.64
CA ASP A 23 -5.91 -6.93 4.86
C ASP A 23 -5.44 -6.73 3.42
N ALA A 24 -4.14 -6.47 3.23
CA ALA A 24 -3.53 -6.32 1.92
C ALA A 24 -3.51 -7.64 1.14
N TYR A 25 -3.18 -8.75 1.82
CA TYR A 25 -3.24 -10.08 1.23
C TYR A 25 -4.67 -10.50 0.89
N GLU A 26 -5.63 -10.31 1.80
CA GLU A 26 -7.04 -10.61 1.54
C GLU A 26 -7.57 -9.84 0.33
N PHE A 27 -7.24 -8.55 0.24
CA PHE A 27 -7.62 -7.72 -0.90
C PHE A 27 -6.97 -8.20 -2.20
N GLN A 28 -5.67 -8.51 -2.19
CA GLN A 28 -4.94 -9.01 -3.35
C GLN A 28 -5.59 -10.29 -3.90
N GLU A 29 -5.83 -11.28 -3.03
CA GLU A 29 -6.40 -12.58 -3.43
C GLU A 29 -7.81 -12.41 -4.00
N LYS A 30 -8.65 -11.63 -3.31
CA LYS A 30 -10.02 -11.37 -3.76
C LYS A 30 -10.05 -10.63 -5.10
N TYR A 31 -9.22 -9.60 -5.26
CA TYR A 31 -9.19 -8.83 -6.51
C TYR A 31 -8.68 -9.69 -7.68
N ALA A 32 -7.63 -10.49 -7.46
CA ALA A 32 -7.12 -11.40 -8.48
C ALA A 32 -8.17 -12.45 -8.89
N ALA A 33 -8.92 -13.00 -7.93
CA ALA A 33 -10.00 -13.95 -8.20
C ALA A 33 -11.18 -13.31 -8.96
N ASP A 34 -11.59 -12.10 -8.57
CA ASP A 34 -12.75 -11.41 -9.15
C ASP A 34 -12.46 -10.86 -10.56
N SER A 35 -11.24 -10.34 -10.79
CA SER A 35 -10.85 -9.70 -12.05
C SER A 35 -10.18 -10.64 -13.05
N GLY A 36 -9.61 -11.76 -12.58
CA GLY A 36 -8.75 -12.64 -13.39
C GLY A 36 -7.42 -12.00 -13.80
N LEU A 37 -7.06 -10.86 -13.22
CA LEU A 37 -5.82 -10.13 -13.50
C LEU A 37 -4.70 -10.54 -12.55
N SER A 38 -3.45 -10.39 -13.01
CA SER A 38 -2.28 -10.56 -12.15
C SER A 38 -2.10 -9.33 -11.26
N VAL A 39 -2.05 -9.57 -9.95
CA VAL A 39 -1.95 -8.53 -8.92
C VAL A 39 -0.70 -8.77 -8.09
N LEU A 40 0.09 -7.72 -7.90
CA LEU A 40 1.30 -7.72 -7.10
C LEU A 40 1.09 -6.95 -5.80
N LEU A 41 1.75 -7.44 -4.76
CA LEU A 41 1.80 -6.83 -3.44
C LEU A 41 3.25 -6.47 -3.12
N THR A 42 3.50 -5.23 -2.72
CA THR A 42 4.85 -4.78 -2.35
C THR A 42 4.85 -4.05 -1.01
N PRO A 43 5.70 -4.47 -0.06
CA PRO A 43 5.92 -3.71 1.17
C PRO A 43 6.77 -2.47 0.89
N VAL A 44 6.29 -1.31 1.34
CA VAL A 44 6.95 -0.01 1.18
C VAL A 44 7.18 0.65 2.53
N SER A 45 8.44 0.97 2.80
CA SER A 45 8.82 1.69 4.01
C SER A 45 8.42 3.17 3.88
N VAL A 46 7.56 3.64 4.77
CA VAL A 46 7.16 5.06 4.88
C VAL A 46 7.77 5.66 6.15
N PRO A 47 8.96 6.28 6.04
CA PRO A 47 9.68 6.83 7.19
C PRO A 47 8.99 8.06 7.80
N TYR A 48 8.22 8.82 7.01
CA TYR A 48 7.49 10.00 7.48
C TYR A 48 6.22 9.68 8.28
N ARG A 49 5.74 8.43 8.26
CA ARG A 49 4.62 7.97 9.11
C ARG A 49 5.07 7.51 10.49
N VAL A 50 6.35 7.64 10.82
CA VAL A 50 6.83 7.38 12.18
C VAL A 50 6.27 8.49 13.06
N ALA A 51 5.35 8.12 13.98
CA ALA A 51 4.81 9.01 15.00
C ALA A 51 6.00 9.72 15.70
N GLY A 52 6.05 11.04 15.59
CA GLY A 52 7.19 11.84 16.04
C GLY A 52 7.70 12.88 15.04
N THR A 53 7.13 12.98 13.84
CA THR A 53 7.31 14.16 12.96
C THR A 53 6.23 15.21 13.21
N ASP A 54 5.90 15.49 14.48
CA ASP A 54 5.17 16.68 14.93
C ASP A 54 6.05 17.95 14.91
N GLY A 55 7.05 17.99 14.01
CA GLY A 55 7.74 19.23 13.70
C GLY A 55 6.81 20.09 12.84
N PRO A 56 6.73 21.41 13.07
CA PRO A 56 5.91 22.26 12.23
C PRO A 56 6.39 22.09 10.78
N LEU A 57 5.54 21.49 9.93
CA LEU A 57 5.81 21.29 8.50
C LEU A 57 5.99 22.64 7.76
N TYR A 58 5.67 23.74 8.43
CA TYR A 58 5.85 25.10 7.99
C TYR A 58 6.34 25.95 9.17
N SER A 59 7.65 26.23 9.22
CA SER A 59 8.15 27.42 9.89
C SER A 59 8.06 28.57 8.88
N GLN A 60 7.10 29.47 9.09
CA GLN A 60 7.02 30.74 8.38
C GLN A 60 8.08 31.71 8.89
#